data_AF-A0A7X7DUV2-F1
#
_entry.id   AF-A0A7X7DUV2-F1
#
_cell.length_a   1.000
_cell.length_b   1.000
_cell.length_c   1.000
_cell.angle_alpha   90.00
_cell.angle_beta   90.00
_cell.angle_gamma   90.00
#
_symmetry.space_group_name_H-M   'P 1'
#
loop_
_entity.id
_entity.type
_entity.pdbx_description
1 polymer ?
#
loop_
_entity_poly.entity_id
_entity_poly.type
_entity_poly.pdbx_seq_one_letter_code
_entity_poly.pdbx_strand_id
1 'polypeptide(L)'
;MKIAVLIKQVPDTDDVRMDPETGTMIREGVGAIVNPLDLNALQAALDLKAVSPEASPSEVTVITMGPPKAHEALRECIATGADRGVLLSDRAFAGSDTWATAKVLAAAVEHTGPYDLVLAGEKATDGETGQVGPEVAVLLGIPFST
;
A
#
# COMPACT_ATOMS: atom_id res chain seq x y z
N MET A 1 -19.50 5.07 -0.76
CA MET A 1 -18.58 4.26 -1.61
C MET A 1 -17.52 3.65 -0.70
N LYS A 2 -17.17 2.38 -0.87
CA LYS A 2 -16.08 1.73 -0.12
C LYS A 2 -14.83 1.68 -0.97
N ILE A 3 -13.76 2.30 -0.50
CA ILE A 3 -12.49 2.43 -1.22
C ILE A 3 -11.42 1.63 -0.46
N ALA A 4 -10.75 0.70 -1.13
CA ALA A 4 -9.53 0.07 -0.64
C ALA A 4 -8.32 0.83 -1.19
N VAL A 5 -7.35 1.13 -0.35
CA VAL A 5 -6.06 1.70 -0.76
C VAL A 5 -4.96 0.74 -0.36
N LEU A 6 -4.25 0.20 -1.34
CA LEU A 6 -3.11 -0.67 -1.13
C LEU A 6 -1.89 0.20 -0.86
N ILE A 7 -1.28 0.02 0.31
CA ILE A 7 -0.10 0.76 0.72
C ILE A 7 1.05 -0.19 1.06
N LYS A 8 2.28 0.30 0.93
CA LYS A 8 3.50 -0.40 1.32
C LYS A 8 4.36 0.47 2.21
N GLN A 9 4.90 -0.13 3.28
CA GLN A 9 6.01 0.46 4.01
C GLN A 9 7.31 0.18 3.26
N VAL A 10 8.06 1.22 2.94
CA VAL A 10 9.34 1.14 2.21
C VAL A 10 10.45 1.81 3.03
N PRO A 11 11.73 1.44 2.82
CA PRO A 11 12.84 2.23 3.32
C PRO A 11 12.78 3.66 2.77
N ASP A 12 13.16 4.64 3.58
CA ASP A 12 13.35 6.00 3.13
C ASP A 12 14.56 6.08 2.18
N THR A 13 14.29 6.09 0.88
CA THR A 13 15.33 6.03 -0.15
C THR A 13 16.17 7.30 -0.25
N ASP A 14 15.70 8.43 0.29
CA ASP A 14 16.45 9.69 0.28
C ASP A 14 17.66 9.63 1.24
N ASP A 15 17.58 8.79 2.26
CA ASP A 15 18.65 8.56 3.24
C ASP A 15 19.54 7.34 2.91
N VAL A 16 19.27 6.63 1.81
CA VAL A 16 20.09 5.49 1.38
C VAL A 16 21.41 6.00 0.79
N ARG A 17 22.51 5.61 1.41
CA ARG A 17 23.87 5.96 0.97
C ARG A 17 24.62 4.73 0.51
N MET A 18 25.49 4.92 -0.49
CA MET A 18 26.48 3.93 -0.89
C MET A 18 27.77 4.20 -0.13
N ASP A 19 28.33 3.16 0.48
CA ASP A 19 29.68 3.19 0.99
C ASP A 19 30.65 3.36 -0.20
N PRO A 20 31.39 4.48 -0.29
CA PRO A 20 32.27 4.76 -1.41
C PRO A 20 33.50 3.83 -1.47
N GLU A 21 33.86 3.16 -0.37
CA GLU A 21 35.00 2.25 -0.31
C GLU A 21 34.59 0.82 -0.68
N THR A 22 33.47 0.34 -0.13
CA THR A 22 33.04 -1.05 -0.34
C THR A 22 32.05 -1.22 -1.49
N GLY A 23 31.44 -0.12 -1.95
CA GLY A 23 30.34 -0.17 -2.92
C GLY A 23 29.08 -0.83 -2.38
N THR A 24 28.98 -1.00 -1.05
CA THR A 24 27.82 -1.62 -0.40
C THR A 24 26.82 -0.55 0.04
N MET A 25 25.55 -0.94 0.15
CA MET A 25 24.50 -0.06 0.63
C MET A 25 24.59 0.09 2.15
N ILE A 26 24.66 1.32 2.65
CA ILE A 26 24.58 1.64 4.07
C ILE A 26 23.10 1.59 4.48
N ARG A 27 22.78 0.63 5.36
CA ARG A 27 21.40 0.34 5.79
C ARG A 27 21.10 0.80 7.23
N GLU A 28 22.12 1.28 7.95
CA GLU A 28 21.92 1.84 9.30
C GLU A 28 21.24 3.20 9.24
N GLY A 29 20.22 3.39 10.08
CA GLY A 29 19.53 4.68 10.22
C GLY A 29 18.44 4.97 9.18
N VAL A 30 18.25 4.11 8.17
CA VAL A 30 17.18 4.32 7.18
C VAL A 30 15.82 4.04 7.82
N GLY A 31 15.02 5.11 7.95
CA GLY A 31 13.65 5.04 8.43
C GLY A 31 12.78 4.19 7.50
N ALA A 32 11.62 3.77 7.99
CA ALA A 32 10.60 3.12 7.18
C ALA A 32 9.40 4.04 7.08
N ILE A 33 9.03 4.42 5.86
CA ILE A 33 7.98 5.39 5.56
C ILE A 33 6.86 4.71 4.78
N VAL A 34 5.67 5.32 4.74
CA VAL A 34 4.67 4.99 3.72
C VAL A 34 5.26 5.33 2.36
N ASN A 35 5.17 4.43 1.39
CA ASN A 35 5.62 4.70 0.03
C ASN A 35 5.02 6.02 -0.48
N PRO A 36 5.83 6.99 -0.94
CA PRO A 36 5.33 8.30 -1.34
C PRO A 36 4.26 8.25 -2.44
N LEU A 37 4.37 7.28 -3.36
CA LEU A 37 3.38 7.12 -4.43
C LEU A 37 2.04 6.55 -3.92
N ASP A 38 2.06 5.81 -2.82
CA ASP A 38 0.84 5.31 -2.17
C ASP A 38 0.13 6.42 -1.40
N LEU A 39 0.86 7.44 -0.92
CA LEU A 39 0.25 8.63 -0.30
C LEU A 39 -0.60 9.42 -1.30
N ASN A 40 -0.21 9.46 -2.59
CA ASN A 40 -1.05 10.05 -3.63
C ASN A 40 -2.35 9.26 -3.83
N ALA A 41 -2.28 7.92 -3.81
CA ALA A 41 -3.44 7.05 -3.90
C ALA A 41 -4.38 7.22 -2.69
N LEU A 42 -3.81 7.34 -1.48
CA LEU A 42 -4.57 7.66 -0.27
C LEU A 42 -5.22 9.04 -0.37
N GLN A 43 -4.49 10.07 -0.81
CA GLN A 43 -5.04 11.41 -0.95
C GLN A 43 -6.21 11.43 -1.94
N ALA A 44 -6.10 10.75 -3.08
CA ALA A 44 -7.20 10.62 -4.04
C ALA A 44 -8.44 9.93 -3.40
N ALA A 45 -8.24 8.91 -2.56
CA ALA A 45 -9.33 8.28 -1.82
C ALA A 45 -9.99 9.24 -0.82
N LEU A 46 -9.19 10.05 -0.12
CA LEU A 46 -9.67 11.04 0.84
C LEU A 46 -10.41 12.19 0.15
N ASP A 47 -9.96 12.62 -1.03
CA ASP A 47 -10.64 13.63 -1.83
C ASP A 47 -12.02 13.14 -2.29
N LEU A 48 -12.11 11.89 -2.76
CA LEU A 48 -13.38 11.24 -3.10
C LEU A 48 -14.30 11.10 -1.87
N LYS A 49 -13.73 10.87 -0.70
CA LYS A 49 -14.47 10.86 0.56
C LYS A 49 -14.97 12.24 0.94
N ALA A 50 -14.17 13.29 0.79
CA ALA A 50 -14.53 14.66 1.15
C ALA A 50 -15.72 15.19 0.33
N VAL A 51 -15.87 14.75 -0.91
CA VAL A 51 -17.00 15.15 -1.78
C VAL A 51 -18.19 14.17 -1.72
N SER A 52 -18.13 13.15 -0.87
CA SER A 52 -19.20 12.16 -0.75
C SER A 52 -20.45 12.76 -0.07
N PRO A 53 -21.67 12.42 -0.52
CA PRO A 53 -22.90 12.92 0.12
C PRO A 53 -23.00 12.47 1.57
N GLU A 54 -23.42 13.35 2.48
CA GLU A 54 -23.58 13.01 3.92
C GLU A 54 -24.52 11.83 4.16
N ALA A 55 -25.54 11.65 3.30
CA ALA A 55 -26.48 10.54 3.38
C ALA A 55 -25.85 9.17 3.01
N SER A 56 -24.67 9.17 2.38
CA SER A 56 -23.96 7.98 1.94
C SER A 56 -22.45 8.25 1.91
N PRO A 57 -21.81 8.44 3.08
CA PRO A 57 -20.41 8.78 3.15
C PRO A 57 -19.54 7.68 2.56
N SER A 58 -18.42 8.07 1.94
CA SER A 58 -17.41 7.10 1.53
C SER A 58 -16.55 6.66 2.71
N GLU A 59 -16.11 5.41 2.67
CA GLU A 59 -15.25 4.79 3.68
C GLU A 59 -13.95 4.34 3.01
N VAL A 60 -12.81 4.68 3.61
CA VAL A 60 -11.47 4.40 3.11
C VAL A 60 -10.79 3.38 4.02
N THR A 61 -10.52 2.18 3.49
CA THR A 61 -9.71 1.16 4.16
C THR A 61 -8.32 1.11 3.54
N VAL A 62 -7.27 1.31 4.34
CA VAL A 62 -5.88 1.06 3.93
C VAL A 62 -5.47 -0.38 4.24
N ILE A 63 -4.83 -1.05 3.27
CA ILE A 63 -4.42 -2.45 3.37
C ILE A 63 -2.93 -2.54 3.08
N THR A 64 -2.17 -3.22 3.94
CA THR A 64 -0.74 -3.45 3.74
C THR A 64 -0.35 -4.88 4.05
N MET A 65 0.63 -5.39 3.31
CA MET A 65 1.30 -6.66 3.58
C MET A 65 2.73 -6.38 4.04
N GLY A 66 3.08 -6.87 5.22
CA GLY A 66 4.41 -6.59 5.77
C GLY A 66 4.68 -7.21 7.14
N PRO A 67 5.89 -6.96 7.69
CA PRO A 67 6.21 -7.38 9.05
C PRO A 67 5.29 -6.67 10.07
N PRO A 68 5.25 -7.12 11.34
CA PRO A 68 4.42 -6.48 12.36
C PRO A 68 4.63 -4.97 12.51
N LYS A 69 5.83 -4.47 12.21
CA LYS A 69 6.17 -3.03 12.23
C LYS A 69 5.42 -2.20 11.18
N ALA A 70 4.94 -2.80 10.09
CA ALA A 70 4.15 -2.11 9.07
C ALA A 70 2.81 -1.55 9.61
N HIS A 71 2.40 -1.91 10.84
CA HIS A 71 1.29 -1.22 11.50
C HIS A 71 1.54 0.29 11.71
N GLU A 72 2.80 0.73 11.77
CA GLU A 72 3.16 2.15 11.92
C GLU A 72 2.67 2.95 10.70
N ALA A 73 2.90 2.43 9.49
CA ALA A 73 2.39 2.99 8.24
C ALA A 73 0.85 3.06 8.23
N LEU A 74 0.16 2.01 8.71
CA LEU A 74 -1.31 2.03 8.82
C LEU A 74 -1.80 3.12 9.78
N ARG A 75 -1.11 3.30 10.93
CA ARG A 75 -1.47 4.33 11.91
C ARG A 75 -1.31 5.74 11.34
N GLU A 76 -0.25 5.96 10.57
CA GLU A 76 -0.03 7.22 9.85
C GLU A 76 -1.20 7.51 8.90
N CYS A 77 -1.59 6.54 8.05
CA CYS A 77 -2.71 6.72 7.12
C CYS A 77 -4.07 6.92 7.81
N ILE A 78 -4.30 6.27 8.95
CA ILE A 78 -5.51 6.49 9.76
C ILE A 78 -5.49 7.89 10.37
N ALA A 79 -4.35 8.34 10.89
CA ALA A 79 -4.20 9.68 11.44
C ALA A 79 -4.43 10.79 10.39
N THR A 80 -4.18 10.50 9.10
CA THR A 80 -4.45 11.42 7.98
C THR A 80 -5.87 11.32 7.42
N GLY A 81 -6.71 10.39 7.89
CA GLY A 81 -8.15 10.36 7.57
C GLY A 81 -8.71 9.05 7.01
N ALA A 82 -7.90 8.00 6.85
CA ALA A 82 -8.42 6.67 6.56
C ALA A 82 -9.26 6.14 7.73
N ASP A 83 -10.35 5.42 7.42
CA ASP A 83 -11.30 4.94 8.44
C ASP A 83 -10.82 3.66 9.11
N ARG A 84 -10.13 2.80 8.35
CA ARG A 84 -9.73 1.47 8.81
C ARG A 84 -8.38 1.06 8.22
N GLY A 85 -7.61 0.30 8.99
CA GLY A 85 -6.36 -0.32 8.56
C GLY A 85 -6.41 -1.84 8.64
N VAL A 86 -5.82 -2.51 7.65
CA VAL A 86 -5.68 -3.97 7.58
C VAL A 86 -4.21 -4.31 7.40
N LEU A 87 -3.66 -5.08 8.34
CA LEU A 87 -2.29 -5.61 8.27
C LEU A 87 -2.33 -7.10 7.94
N LEU A 88 -1.70 -7.47 6.83
CA LEU A 88 -1.43 -8.85 6.45
C LEU A 88 -0.01 -9.19 6.89
N SER A 89 0.13 -9.93 7.99
CA SER A 89 1.43 -10.23 8.58
C SER A 89 1.55 -11.71 8.94
N ASP A 90 2.31 -12.43 8.12
CA ASP A 90 2.68 -13.81 8.34
C ASP A 90 4.09 -14.05 7.76
N ARG A 91 4.87 -14.94 8.38
CA ARG A 91 6.17 -15.36 7.85
C ARG A 91 6.06 -16.05 6.50
N ALA A 92 4.92 -16.68 6.21
CA ALA A 92 4.65 -17.31 4.91
C ALA A 92 4.65 -16.30 3.75
N PHE A 93 4.47 -15.00 4.03
CA PHE A 93 4.49 -13.95 3.01
C PHE A 93 5.89 -13.36 2.77
N ALA A 94 6.88 -13.71 3.60
CA ALA A 94 8.23 -13.18 3.49
C ALA A 94 8.92 -13.65 2.21
N GLY A 95 9.60 -12.73 1.51
CA GLY A 95 10.30 -13.04 0.26
C GLY A 95 9.40 -13.23 -0.96
N SER A 96 8.13 -12.82 -0.87
CA SER A 96 7.20 -12.82 -1.99
C SER A 96 7.70 -11.95 -3.15
N ASP A 97 7.54 -12.44 -4.37
CA ASP A 97 7.61 -11.63 -5.59
C ASP A 97 6.32 -10.83 -5.78
N THR A 98 6.16 -10.16 -6.93
CA THR A 98 4.97 -9.37 -7.23
C THR A 98 3.71 -10.24 -7.28
N TRP A 99 3.78 -11.39 -7.96
CA TRP A 99 2.63 -12.28 -8.14
C TRP A 99 2.13 -12.88 -6.83
N ALA A 100 3.04 -13.34 -5.97
CA ALA A 100 2.68 -13.82 -4.63
C ALA A 100 2.11 -12.69 -3.76
N THR A 101 2.71 -11.49 -3.83
CA THR A 101 2.20 -10.29 -3.13
C THR A 101 0.78 -9.94 -3.60
N ALA A 102 0.55 -9.91 -4.91
CA ALA A 102 -0.73 -9.58 -5.50
C ALA A 102 -1.82 -10.60 -5.12
N LYS A 103 -1.49 -11.90 -5.06
CA LYS A 103 -2.41 -12.94 -4.58
C LYS A 103 -2.88 -12.71 -3.15
N VAL A 104 -1.96 -12.37 -2.25
CA VAL A 104 -2.27 -12.13 -0.84
C VAL A 104 -3.13 -10.86 -0.71
N LEU A 105 -2.78 -9.78 -1.43
CA LEU A 105 -3.53 -8.53 -1.42
C LEU A 105 -4.93 -8.70 -2.04
N ALA A 106 -5.06 -9.39 -3.18
CA ALA A 106 -6.35 -9.67 -3.81
C ALA A 106 -7.27 -10.47 -2.86
N ALA A 107 -6.76 -11.53 -2.24
CA ALA A 107 -7.52 -12.31 -1.27
C ALA A 107 -7.96 -11.45 -0.06
N ALA A 108 -7.13 -10.52 0.39
CA ALA A 108 -7.49 -9.59 1.46
C ALA A 108 -8.60 -8.61 1.01
N VAL A 109 -8.49 -8.05 -0.19
CA VAL A 109 -9.52 -7.16 -0.77
C VAL A 109 -10.87 -7.88 -0.87
N GLU A 110 -10.89 -9.13 -1.33
CA GLU A 110 -12.12 -9.94 -1.35
C GLU A 110 -12.67 -10.20 0.06
N HIS A 111 -11.79 -10.52 1.01
CA HIS A 111 -12.17 -10.89 2.37
C HIS A 111 -12.68 -9.71 3.21
N THR A 112 -12.09 -8.52 3.04
CA THR A 112 -12.44 -7.32 3.82
C THR A 112 -13.44 -6.40 3.13
N GLY A 113 -13.77 -6.69 1.87
CA GLY A 113 -14.74 -5.95 1.07
C GLY A 113 -16.21 -6.26 1.40
N PRO A 114 -17.13 -6.00 0.46
CA PRO A 114 -16.88 -5.56 -0.92
C PRO A 114 -16.38 -4.11 -0.99
N TYR A 115 -15.55 -3.83 -2.01
CA TYR A 115 -15.06 -2.49 -2.33
C TYR A 115 -15.58 -2.06 -3.71
N ASP A 116 -15.90 -0.79 -3.86
CA ASP A 116 -16.34 -0.18 -5.12
C ASP A 116 -15.14 0.29 -5.97
N LEU A 117 -14.02 0.60 -5.31
CA LEU A 117 -12.79 1.11 -5.93
C LEU A 117 -11.57 0.60 -5.16
N VAL A 118 -10.53 0.18 -5.88
CA VAL A 118 -9.22 -0.16 -5.33
C VAL A 118 -8.20 0.81 -5.92
N LEU A 119 -7.47 1.51 -5.06
CA LEU A 119 -6.38 2.41 -5.46
C LEU A 119 -5.05 1.86 -4.95
N ALA A 120 -3.99 2.10 -5.70
CA ALA A 120 -2.60 1.78 -5.33
C ALA A 120 -1.68 2.86 -5.90
N GLY A 121 -0.49 3.03 -5.34
CA GLY A 121 0.55 3.84 -5.98
C GLY A 121 1.02 3.20 -7.29
N GLU A 122 1.61 4.02 -8.17
CA GLU A 122 2.15 3.59 -9.46
C GLU A 122 3.19 2.46 -9.31
N LYS A 123 4.08 2.61 -8.32
CA LYS A 123 5.10 1.63 -7.93
C LYS A 123 5.56 1.86 -6.50
N ALA A 124 6.26 0.90 -5.92
CA ALA A 124 7.02 1.11 -4.69
C ALA A 124 8.46 1.54 -5.01
N THR A 125 9.04 2.45 -4.22
CA THR A 125 10.38 2.99 -4.47
C THR A 125 11.53 2.00 -4.24
N ASP A 126 11.28 0.93 -3.49
CA ASP A 126 12.28 -0.11 -3.20
C ASP A 126 12.37 -1.19 -4.29
N GLY A 127 11.21 -1.66 -4.77
CA GLY A 127 11.12 -2.70 -5.79
C GLY A 127 10.97 -2.20 -7.22
N GLU A 128 10.45 -0.98 -7.40
CA GLU A 128 10.26 -0.26 -8.67
C GLU A 128 9.53 -0.99 -9.82
N THR A 129 8.84 -2.10 -9.55
CA THR A 129 8.25 -2.93 -10.62
C THR A 129 6.98 -2.36 -11.23
N GLY A 130 6.15 -1.65 -10.45
CA GLY A 130 4.82 -1.19 -10.87
C GLY A 130 3.82 -2.29 -11.21
N GLN A 131 4.09 -3.54 -10.81
CA GLN A 131 3.31 -4.70 -11.26
C GLN A 131 2.15 -5.07 -10.33
N VAL A 132 2.29 -4.83 -9.03
CA VAL A 132 1.35 -5.36 -8.01
C VAL A 132 -0.07 -4.83 -8.19
N GLY A 133 -0.25 -3.54 -8.49
CA GLY A 133 -1.59 -2.96 -8.72
C GLY A 133 -2.34 -3.64 -9.88
N PRO A 134 -1.76 -3.68 -11.10
CA PRO A 134 -2.33 -4.42 -12.23
C PRO A 134 -2.56 -5.91 -11.94
N GLU A 135 -1.62 -6.59 -11.29
CA GLU A 135 -1.76 -8.01 -10.96
C GLU A 135 -2.93 -8.26 -9.99
N VAL A 136 -3.13 -7.41 -8.98
CA VAL A 136 -4.28 -7.47 -8.07
C VAL A 136 -5.58 -7.33 -8.87
N ALA A 137 -5.66 -6.37 -9.80
CA ALA A 137 -6.86 -6.18 -10.61
C ALA A 137 -7.17 -7.40 -11.49
N VAL A 138 -6.14 -8.01 -12.10
CA VAL A 138 -6.29 -9.25 -12.88
C VAL A 138 -6.80 -10.40 -12.01
N LEU A 139 -6.27 -10.56 -10.80
CA LEU A 139 -6.68 -11.61 -9.87
C LEU A 139 -8.12 -11.43 -9.37
N LEU A 140 -8.56 -10.18 -9.17
CA LEU A 140 -9.94 -9.82 -8.80
C LEU A 140 -10.92 -9.88 -9.98
N GLY A 141 -10.43 -9.99 -11.22
CA GLY A 141 -11.27 -9.95 -12.42
C GLY A 141 -11.92 -8.59 -12.67
N ILE A 142 -11.27 -7.48 -12.28
CA ILE A 142 -11.78 -6.11 -12.44
C ILE A 142 -10.98 -5.33 -13.50
N PRO A 143 -11.59 -4.34 -14.17
CA PRO A 143 -10.84 -3.44 -15.05
C PRO A 143 -9.87 -2.57 -14.24
N PHE A 144 -8.76 -2.15 -14.88
CA PHE A 144 -7.77 -1.26 -14.27
C PHE A 144 -7.22 -0.23 -15.28
N SER A 145 -6.67 0.85 -14.74
CA SER A 145 -5.90 1.87 -15.47
C SER A 145 -4.67 2.22 -14.63
N THR A 146 -3.54 2.45 -15.29
CA THR A 146 -2.26 2.86 -14.68
C THR A 146 -1.89 4.25 -15.13
#